data_AF-A0A660VI08-F1
#
_entry.id   AF-A0A660VI08-F1
#
_cell.length_a   1.000
_cell.length_b   1.000
_cell.length_c   1.000
_cell.angle_alpha   90.00
_cell.angle_beta   90.00
_cell.angle_gamma   90.00
#
_symmetry.space_group_name_H-M   'P 1'
#
loop_
_entity.id
_entity.type
_entity.pdbx_description
1 polymer ?
#
loop_
_entity_poly.entity_id
_entity_poly.type
_entity_poly.pdbx_seq_one_letter_code
_entity_poly.pdbx_strand_id
1 'polypeptide(L)'
;SSLGDADVVFLAGVPQLSPTVRDRLFAFVRAGGGLIVVPGPKSSEGDFTRSFTLPGGAMPLPVFMKGITPQREGRQYFLNFSSLSLLHPLWAGIPERALQVLCNEPFSAVAHLEENPSASAGDVAAAFENGWPAIVSASVGMGNVVVLGFSLSRRWSSLPLKPVFPLLCHRIARFAAGTLAGLRKTVEVGKPVTIFLKKRPGDARFKVDYPSGTVELTPVLGEDGFYLNAPPSPDPGFIFFHPLPAAGFDGYLTAVNPPPAESELSFLEADEIASAVGIPSAFHVGDPGRLAEVRTRLKSGVPIGGWFFLLALLVLAAESILANDVAARIMAGRKAEASTLGPLSRKAIMSLRRRRKRRKEAV
;
A
#
# COMPACT_ATOMS: atom_id res chain seq x y z
N SER A 1 -21.39 -38.84 6.42
CA SER A 1 -20.74 -38.91 5.11
C SER A 1 -21.13 -37.76 4.19
N SER A 2 -22.37 -37.25 4.14
CA SER A 2 -22.75 -36.22 3.13
C SER A 2 -22.20 -34.79 3.31
N LEU A 3 -21.83 -34.36 4.53
CA LEU A 3 -21.26 -33.02 4.77
C LEU A 3 -19.73 -32.96 4.62
N GLY A 4 -19.04 -34.11 4.60
CA GLY A 4 -17.57 -34.14 4.55
C GLY A 4 -16.99 -33.75 3.19
N ASP A 5 -17.76 -33.96 2.12
CA ASP A 5 -17.33 -33.70 0.74
C ASP A 5 -17.81 -32.34 0.21
N ALA A 6 -18.65 -31.62 0.97
CA ALA A 6 -19.21 -30.35 0.56
C ALA A 6 -18.30 -29.19 1.00
N ASP A 7 -18.00 -28.24 0.12
CA ASP A 7 -17.28 -27.01 0.52
C ASP A 7 -18.22 -25.95 1.10
N VAL A 8 -19.50 -25.96 0.67
CA VAL A 8 -20.53 -24.98 1.05
C VAL A 8 -21.89 -25.64 1.19
N VAL A 9 -22.63 -25.28 2.24
CA VAL A 9 -24.02 -25.71 2.48
C VAL A 9 -24.97 -24.52 2.30
N PHE A 10 -26.00 -24.70 1.48
CA PHE A 10 -27.09 -23.74 1.31
C PHE A 10 -28.33 -24.18 2.10
N LEU A 11 -28.79 -23.34 3.02
CA LEU A 11 -30.07 -23.48 3.70
C LEU A 11 -31.07 -22.50 3.09
N ALA A 12 -31.81 -22.95 2.07
CA ALA A 12 -32.76 -22.11 1.34
C ALA A 12 -34.21 -22.38 1.79
N GLY A 13 -34.75 -21.48 2.61
CA GLY A 13 -36.15 -21.53 3.07
C GLY A 13 -36.46 -22.74 3.96
N VAL A 14 -35.46 -23.22 4.70
CA VAL A 14 -35.62 -24.32 5.66
C VAL A 14 -36.43 -23.80 6.86
N PRO A 15 -37.60 -24.37 7.18
CA PRO A 15 -38.44 -23.86 8.26
C PRO A 15 -37.79 -24.03 9.64
N GLN A 16 -37.28 -25.23 9.94
CA GLN A 16 -36.64 -25.54 11.21
C GLN A 16 -35.53 -26.59 11.00
N LEU A 17 -34.40 -26.41 11.69
CA LEU A 17 -33.33 -27.40 11.77
C LEU A 17 -33.49 -28.26 13.02
N SER A 18 -33.25 -29.57 12.88
CA SER A 18 -33.15 -30.44 14.05
C SER A 18 -31.84 -30.16 14.81
N PRO A 19 -31.82 -30.34 16.15
CA PRO A 19 -30.61 -30.11 16.95
C PRO A 19 -29.39 -30.89 16.44
N THR A 20 -29.57 -32.15 16.07
CA THR A 20 -28.51 -33.00 15.54
C THR A 20 -27.91 -32.48 14.23
N VAL A 21 -28.75 -31.93 13.34
CA VAL A 21 -28.28 -31.35 12.07
C VAL A 21 -27.60 -30.01 12.32
N ARG A 22 -28.17 -29.16 13.19
CA ARG A 22 -27.58 -27.88 13.61
C ARG A 22 -26.16 -28.07 14.14
N ASP A 23 -25.97 -29.01 15.07
CA ASP A 23 -24.68 -29.20 15.73
C ASP A 23 -23.62 -29.72 14.75
N ARG A 24 -24.00 -30.63 13.84
CA ARG A 24 -23.14 -31.09 12.74
C ARG A 24 -22.80 -29.96 11.76
N LEU A 25 -23.77 -29.11 11.46
CA LEU A 25 -23.58 -27.97 10.55
C LEU A 25 -22.60 -26.95 11.13
N PHE A 26 -22.73 -26.61 12.41
CA PHE A 26 -21.78 -25.69 13.04
C PHE A 26 -20.40 -26.31 13.26
N ALA A 27 -20.31 -27.62 13.51
CA ALA A 27 -19.02 -28.32 13.49
C ALA A 27 -18.35 -28.23 12.10
N PHE A 28 -19.14 -28.41 11.03
CA PHE A 28 -18.68 -28.24 9.65
C PHE A 28 -18.20 -26.81 9.35
N VAL A 29 -18.97 -25.80 9.76
CA VAL A 29 -18.58 -24.39 9.58
C VAL A 29 -17.30 -24.06 10.36
N ARG A 30 -17.22 -24.46 11.63
CA ARG A 30 -16.01 -24.23 12.45
C ARG A 30 -14.77 -24.89 11.85
N ALA A 31 -14.92 -26.05 11.21
CA ALA A 31 -13.86 -26.76 10.49
C ALA A 31 -13.47 -26.13 9.13
N GLY A 32 -14.07 -25.00 8.75
CA GLY A 32 -13.73 -24.28 7.51
C GLY A 32 -14.79 -24.36 6.41
N GLY A 33 -15.91 -25.05 6.65
CA GLY A 33 -17.03 -25.12 5.72
C GLY A 33 -17.77 -23.79 5.55
N GLY A 34 -18.30 -23.55 4.35
CA GLY A 34 -19.15 -22.37 4.09
C GLY A 34 -20.62 -22.63 4.42
N LEU A 35 -21.31 -21.67 5.02
CA LEU A 35 -22.76 -21.74 5.26
C LEU A 35 -23.46 -20.52 4.66
N ILE A 36 -24.49 -20.77 3.85
CA ILE A 36 -25.34 -19.73 3.31
C ILE A 36 -26.76 -19.94 3.82
N VAL A 37 -27.28 -18.97 4.55
CA VAL A 37 -28.62 -19.01 5.15
C VAL A 37 -29.52 -18.05 4.40
N VAL A 38 -30.61 -18.58 3.85
CA VAL A 38 -31.56 -17.82 3.05
C VAL A 38 -32.97 -18.05 3.61
N PRO A 39 -33.67 -16.99 4.03
CA PRO A 39 -35.04 -17.09 4.48
C PRO A 39 -35.97 -17.52 3.34
N GLY A 40 -37.08 -18.13 3.73
CA GLY A 40 -38.17 -18.47 2.83
C GLY A 40 -39.51 -18.01 3.36
N PRO A 41 -40.58 -18.16 2.57
CA PRO A 41 -41.94 -17.79 2.98
C PRO A 41 -42.46 -18.52 4.21
N LYS A 42 -41.84 -19.64 4.58
CA LYS A 42 -42.20 -20.44 5.77
C LYS A 42 -41.26 -20.20 6.95
N SER A 43 -40.31 -19.28 6.83
CA SER A 43 -39.40 -18.93 7.93
C SER A 43 -40.14 -18.07 8.96
N SER A 44 -39.90 -18.34 10.23
CA SER A 44 -40.42 -17.55 11.35
C SER A 44 -39.26 -17.12 12.26
N GLU A 45 -39.41 -16.02 13.00
CA GLU A 45 -38.41 -15.59 14.00
C GLU A 45 -38.09 -16.71 15.00
N GLY A 46 -39.14 -17.35 15.54
CA GLY A 46 -39.02 -18.38 16.55
C GLY A 46 -38.28 -19.62 16.04
N ASP A 47 -38.62 -20.08 14.84
CA ASP A 47 -37.96 -21.27 14.26
C ASP A 47 -36.54 -20.97 13.78
N PHE A 48 -36.29 -19.77 13.26
CA PHE A 48 -34.95 -19.33 12.88
C PHE A 48 -34.03 -19.31 14.09
N THR A 49 -34.46 -18.63 15.17
CA THR A 49 -33.68 -18.55 16.41
C THR A 49 -33.43 -19.96 16.97
N ARG A 50 -34.47 -20.79 17.12
CA ARG A 50 -34.32 -22.18 17.59
C ARG A 50 -33.37 -23.03 16.75
N SER A 51 -33.36 -22.81 15.43
CA SER A 51 -32.53 -23.56 14.49
C SER A 51 -31.04 -23.25 14.62
N PHE A 52 -30.68 -22.07 15.13
CA PHE A 52 -29.30 -21.59 15.16
C PHE A 52 -28.75 -21.31 16.56
N THR A 53 -29.58 -21.31 17.61
CA THR A 53 -29.12 -21.30 19.00
C THR A 53 -28.52 -22.66 19.37
N LEU A 54 -27.26 -22.69 19.81
CA LEU A 54 -26.56 -23.88 20.29
C LEU A 54 -26.94 -24.23 21.75
N PRO A 55 -26.64 -25.46 22.22
CA PRO A 55 -26.71 -25.77 23.65
C PRO A 55 -25.85 -24.77 24.45
N GLY A 56 -26.44 -24.14 25.47
CA GLY A 56 -25.80 -23.04 26.20
C GLY A 56 -26.23 -21.63 25.77
N GLY A 57 -27.14 -21.50 24.80
CA GLY A 57 -27.78 -20.23 24.45
C GLY A 57 -27.02 -19.36 23.44
N ALA A 58 -25.80 -19.76 23.05
CA ALA A 58 -25.01 -19.04 22.07
C ALA A 58 -25.59 -19.19 20.65
N MET A 59 -25.74 -18.08 19.93
CA MET A 59 -26.13 -18.07 18.52
C MET A 59 -24.95 -17.54 17.70
N PRO A 60 -24.22 -18.38 16.96
CA PRO A 60 -23.00 -17.99 16.25
C PRO A 60 -23.26 -17.24 14.94
N LEU A 61 -24.53 -17.03 14.54
CA LEU A 61 -24.85 -16.20 13.38
C LEU A 61 -24.67 -14.71 13.71
N PRO A 62 -24.21 -13.89 12.75
CA PRO A 62 -23.99 -12.45 12.96
C PRO A 62 -25.28 -11.65 13.08
N VAL A 63 -26.44 -12.26 12.81
CA VAL A 63 -27.73 -11.59 12.81
C VAL A 63 -28.82 -12.45 13.43
N PHE A 64 -29.80 -11.78 14.05
CA PHE A 64 -31.10 -12.33 14.40
C PHE A 64 -32.12 -12.01 13.32
N MET A 65 -33.13 -12.87 13.18
CA MET A 65 -34.29 -12.58 12.33
C MET A 65 -35.49 -12.27 13.21
N LYS A 66 -35.94 -11.01 13.22
CA LYS A 66 -37.11 -10.55 13.99
C LYS A 66 -38.44 -10.79 13.30
N GLY A 67 -38.41 -11.24 12.05
CA GLY A 67 -39.59 -11.56 11.29
C GLY A 67 -39.40 -11.29 9.81
N ILE A 68 -40.51 -11.39 9.09
CA ILE A 68 -40.60 -11.06 7.67
C ILE A 68 -41.57 -9.89 7.57
N THR A 69 -41.26 -8.90 6.73
CA THR A 69 -42.14 -7.75 6.53
C THR A 69 -43.58 -8.22 6.30
N PRO A 70 -44.55 -7.79 7.13
CA PRO A 70 -45.93 -8.17 6.93
C PRO A 70 -46.40 -7.59 5.60
N GLN A 71 -46.94 -8.45 4.75
CA GLN A 71 -47.73 -8.03 3.60
C GLN A 71 -48.94 -7.26 4.17
N ARG A 72 -48.82 -5.93 4.36
CA ARG A 72 -49.95 -5.11 4.83
C ARG A 72 -51.06 -5.23 3.79
N GLU A 73 -52.20 -5.75 4.20
CA GLU A 73 -53.38 -5.92 3.34
C GLU A 73 -53.64 -4.63 2.56
N GLY A 74 -53.65 -4.74 1.23
CA GLY A 74 -54.03 -3.65 0.33
C GLY A 74 -52.91 -2.75 -0.22
N ARG A 75 -51.64 -2.89 0.20
CA ARG A 75 -50.51 -2.19 -0.45
C ARG A 75 -49.36 -3.15 -0.76
N GLN A 76 -48.99 -3.23 -2.04
CA GLN A 76 -47.73 -3.86 -2.43
C GLN A 76 -46.59 -2.97 -1.96
N TYR A 77 -45.91 -3.38 -0.90
CA TYR A 77 -44.69 -2.74 -0.44
C TYR A 77 -43.53 -3.40 -1.17
N PHE A 78 -42.79 -2.62 -1.95
CA PHE A 78 -41.56 -3.07 -2.58
C PHE A 78 -40.40 -2.37 -1.90
N LEU A 79 -39.36 -3.14 -1.58
CA LEU A 79 -38.07 -2.62 -1.14
C LEU A 79 -37.03 -2.93 -2.18
N ASN A 80 -36.16 -1.97 -2.43
CA ASN A 80 -34.98 -2.15 -3.28
C ASN A 80 -33.71 -2.15 -2.41
N PHE A 81 -32.56 -2.50 -3.00
CA PHE A 81 -31.29 -2.23 -2.32
C PHE A 81 -30.98 -0.75 -2.38
N SER A 82 -30.67 -0.17 -1.23
CA SER A 82 -30.32 1.26 -1.11
C SER A 82 -28.83 1.49 -1.19
N SER A 83 -28.04 0.58 -0.61
CA SER A 83 -26.61 0.69 -0.54
C SER A 83 -25.95 -0.66 -0.78
N LEU A 84 -24.86 -0.61 -1.56
CA LEU A 84 -23.93 -1.72 -1.73
C LEU A 84 -22.58 -1.25 -1.20
N SER A 85 -22.00 -2.00 -0.28
CA SER A 85 -20.63 -1.76 0.16
C SER A 85 -19.69 -2.24 -0.95
N LEU A 86 -19.37 -1.39 -1.94
CA LEU A 86 -18.58 -1.78 -3.13
C LEU A 86 -17.17 -2.32 -2.80
N LEU A 87 -16.66 -2.00 -1.60
CA LEU A 87 -15.41 -2.54 -1.08
C LEU A 87 -15.53 -4.00 -0.62
N HIS A 88 -16.74 -4.48 -0.33
CA HIS A 88 -16.98 -5.85 0.10
C HIS A 88 -16.60 -6.87 -1.00
N PRO A 89 -15.82 -7.95 -0.69
CA PRO A 89 -15.29 -8.89 -1.68
C PRO A 89 -16.35 -9.61 -2.53
N LEU A 90 -17.57 -9.73 -2.00
CA LEU A 90 -18.73 -10.33 -2.69
C LEU A 90 -19.03 -9.66 -4.04
N TRP A 91 -18.83 -8.35 -4.15
CA TRP A 91 -19.12 -7.59 -5.39
C TRP A 91 -17.97 -7.58 -6.38
N ALA A 92 -16.79 -8.07 -6.00
CA ALA A 92 -15.60 -8.02 -6.84
C ALA A 92 -15.83 -8.75 -8.18
N GLY A 93 -15.66 -8.04 -9.29
CA GLY A 93 -15.80 -8.60 -10.64
C GLY A 93 -17.25 -8.86 -11.08
N ILE A 94 -18.26 -8.28 -10.41
CA ILE A 94 -19.60 -8.12 -11.00
C ILE A 94 -19.60 -6.82 -11.82
N PRO A 95 -20.05 -6.84 -13.08
CA PRO A 95 -20.08 -5.63 -13.90
C PRO A 95 -21.10 -4.62 -13.33
N GLU A 96 -20.79 -3.33 -13.42
CA GLU A 96 -21.61 -2.26 -12.86
C GLU A 96 -23.07 -2.31 -13.35
N ARG A 97 -23.29 -2.57 -14.65
CA ARG A 97 -24.64 -2.74 -15.22
C ARG A 97 -25.44 -3.84 -14.52
N ALA A 98 -24.80 -4.93 -14.09
CA ALA A 98 -25.48 -6.00 -13.37
C ALA A 98 -25.78 -5.58 -11.91
N LEU A 99 -24.90 -4.81 -11.27
CA LEU A 99 -25.17 -4.23 -9.95
C LEU A 99 -26.34 -3.24 -10.01
N GLN A 100 -26.45 -2.43 -11.07
CA GLN A 100 -27.60 -1.54 -11.28
C GLN A 100 -28.92 -2.31 -11.42
N VAL A 101 -28.91 -3.45 -12.13
CA VAL A 101 -30.09 -4.35 -12.19
C VAL A 101 -30.45 -4.89 -10.82
N LEU A 102 -29.44 -5.22 -10.00
CA LEU A 102 -29.63 -5.70 -8.64
C LEU A 102 -30.24 -4.62 -7.74
N CYS A 103 -29.72 -3.40 -7.77
CA CYS A 103 -30.24 -2.27 -6.98
C CYS A 103 -31.68 -1.90 -7.35
N ASN A 104 -32.05 -2.03 -8.63
CA ASN A 104 -33.39 -1.72 -9.12
C ASN A 104 -34.39 -2.88 -8.99
N GLU A 105 -34.00 -4.01 -8.40
CA GLU A 105 -34.89 -5.15 -8.22
C GLU A 105 -35.87 -4.91 -7.07
N PRO A 106 -37.19 -4.92 -7.32
CA PRO A 106 -38.19 -4.78 -6.27
C PRO A 106 -38.43 -6.10 -5.52
N PHE A 107 -38.25 -6.05 -4.20
CA PHE A 107 -38.58 -7.15 -3.29
C PHE A 107 -39.93 -6.90 -2.62
N SER A 108 -40.89 -7.79 -2.86
CA SER A 108 -42.22 -7.75 -2.23
C SER A 108 -42.23 -8.22 -0.78
N ALA A 109 -41.18 -8.92 -0.35
CA ALA A 109 -40.97 -9.36 1.02
C ALA A 109 -39.47 -9.42 1.33
N VAL A 110 -39.11 -9.06 2.56
CA VAL A 110 -37.74 -9.14 3.09
C VAL A 110 -37.79 -9.60 4.55
N ALA A 111 -36.72 -10.22 5.02
CA ALA A 111 -36.53 -10.56 6.42
C ALA A 111 -35.94 -9.36 7.18
N HIS A 112 -36.50 -9.07 8.35
CA HIS A 112 -35.92 -8.09 9.27
C HIS A 112 -34.74 -8.74 9.99
N LEU A 113 -33.53 -8.39 9.55
CA LEU A 113 -32.29 -8.83 10.16
C LEU A 113 -31.76 -7.76 11.10
N GLU A 114 -31.45 -8.14 12.33
CA GLU A 114 -30.80 -7.27 13.33
C GLU A 114 -29.44 -7.85 13.69
N GLU A 115 -28.46 -6.98 13.96
CA GLU A 115 -27.12 -7.42 14.36
C GLU A 115 -27.17 -8.21 15.68
N ASN A 116 -26.37 -9.27 15.76
CA ASN A 116 -26.19 -10.05 16.96
C ASN A 116 -24.91 -9.60 17.69
N PRO A 117 -25.00 -8.80 18.77
CA PRO A 117 -23.83 -8.29 19.47
C PRO A 117 -23.03 -9.37 20.22
N SER A 118 -23.62 -10.56 20.41
CA SER A 118 -22.96 -11.70 21.06
C SER A 118 -22.19 -12.60 20.09
N ALA A 119 -22.26 -12.33 18.78
CA ALA A 119 -21.52 -13.06 17.75
C ALA A 119 -20.36 -12.23 17.19
N SER A 120 -19.59 -12.83 16.28
CA SER A 120 -18.60 -12.11 15.47
C SER A 120 -19.26 -10.96 14.71
N ALA A 121 -18.61 -9.79 14.68
CA ALA A 121 -19.08 -8.63 13.94
C ALA A 121 -19.40 -9.00 12.49
N GLY A 122 -20.63 -8.71 12.05
CA GLY A 122 -21.10 -8.98 10.70
C GLY A 122 -20.71 -7.88 9.74
N ASP A 123 -20.10 -8.22 8.61
CA ASP A 123 -19.84 -7.30 7.51
C ASP A 123 -21.08 -7.23 6.60
N VAL A 124 -21.68 -6.05 6.50
CA VAL A 124 -22.91 -5.81 5.73
C VAL A 124 -22.53 -5.47 4.28
N ALA A 125 -22.73 -6.44 3.38
CA ALA A 125 -22.41 -6.27 1.96
C ALA A 125 -23.45 -5.41 1.22
N ALA A 126 -24.72 -5.49 1.62
CA ALA A 126 -25.84 -4.72 1.06
C ALA A 126 -26.91 -4.45 2.11
N ALA A 127 -27.62 -3.32 1.96
CA ALA A 127 -28.78 -2.97 2.78
C ALA A 127 -29.99 -2.55 1.91
N PHE A 128 -31.19 -2.70 2.47
CA PHE A 128 -32.44 -2.24 1.88
C PHE A 128 -32.69 -0.76 2.15
N GLU A 129 -33.65 -0.15 1.44
CA GLU A 129 -34.07 1.26 1.62
C GLU A 129 -34.54 1.62 3.02
N ASN A 130 -35.09 0.66 3.76
CA ASN A 130 -35.48 0.86 5.16
C ASN A 130 -34.31 0.74 6.15
N GLY A 131 -33.08 0.58 5.66
CA GLY A 131 -31.86 0.44 6.47
C GLY A 131 -31.59 -0.99 6.96
N TRP A 132 -32.49 -1.96 6.69
CA TRP A 132 -32.25 -3.33 7.13
C TRP A 132 -31.13 -3.99 6.30
N PRO A 133 -30.24 -4.77 6.93
CA PRO A 133 -29.22 -5.53 6.22
C PRO A 133 -29.86 -6.55 5.28
N ALA A 134 -29.38 -6.58 4.04
CA ALA A 134 -29.85 -7.48 3.02
C ALA A 134 -28.91 -8.64 2.73
N ILE A 135 -27.61 -8.43 2.86
CA ILE A 135 -26.60 -9.49 2.80
C ILE A 135 -25.59 -9.19 3.89
N VAL A 136 -25.46 -10.11 4.84
CA VAL A 136 -24.51 -10.01 5.94
C VAL A 136 -23.58 -11.21 5.89
N SER A 137 -22.29 -10.98 6.04
CA SER A 137 -21.28 -12.02 6.08
C SER A 137 -20.49 -11.97 7.37
N ALA A 138 -20.05 -13.11 7.88
CA ALA A 138 -19.21 -13.19 9.07
C ALA A 138 -18.35 -14.45 9.07
N SER A 139 -17.23 -14.41 9.77
CA SER A 139 -16.37 -15.58 9.99
C SER A 139 -16.73 -16.25 11.31
N VAL A 140 -17.05 -17.55 11.25
CA VAL A 140 -17.43 -18.36 12.41
C VAL A 140 -16.46 -19.53 12.53
N GLY A 141 -15.56 -19.47 13.52
CA GLY A 141 -14.39 -20.35 13.53
C GLY A 141 -13.56 -20.11 12.27
N MET A 142 -13.29 -21.16 11.50
CA MET A 142 -12.55 -21.06 10.23
C MET A 142 -13.44 -20.94 8.99
N GLY A 143 -14.75 -21.09 9.15
CA GLY A 143 -15.72 -21.01 8.07
C GLY A 143 -16.27 -19.61 7.89
N ASN A 144 -16.92 -19.39 6.76
CA ASN A 144 -17.64 -18.16 6.48
C ASN A 144 -19.13 -18.44 6.40
N VAL A 145 -19.91 -17.59 7.06
CA VAL A 145 -21.36 -17.63 7.05
C VAL A 145 -21.88 -16.40 6.31
N VAL A 146 -22.81 -16.60 5.39
CA VAL A 146 -23.53 -15.51 4.71
C VAL A 146 -25.02 -15.67 4.98
N VAL A 147 -25.66 -14.61 5.48
CA VAL A 147 -27.09 -14.56 5.72
C VAL A 147 -27.72 -13.55 4.74
N LEU A 148 -28.73 -14.00 4.01
CA LEU A 148 -29.51 -13.15 3.10
C LEU A 148 -30.79 -12.68 3.81
N GLY A 149 -31.16 -11.42 3.60
CA GLY A 149 -32.43 -10.82 4.05
C GLY A 149 -33.57 -11.00 3.04
N PHE A 150 -33.36 -11.76 1.97
CA PHE A 150 -34.36 -12.02 0.93
C PHE A 150 -34.32 -13.49 0.49
N SER A 151 -35.37 -13.95 -0.18
CA SER A 151 -35.44 -15.29 -0.73
C SER A 151 -34.78 -15.38 -2.11
N LEU A 152 -34.09 -16.48 -2.39
CA LEU A 152 -33.62 -16.83 -3.74
C LEU A 152 -34.72 -17.45 -4.62
N SER A 153 -35.97 -17.47 -4.14
CA SER A 153 -37.13 -17.97 -4.90
C SER A 153 -37.91 -16.82 -5.55
N ARG A 154 -38.68 -17.13 -6.59
CA ARG A 154 -39.55 -16.17 -7.30
C ARG A 154 -40.73 -15.63 -6.46
N ARG A 155 -40.84 -16.03 -5.19
CA ARG A 155 -41.96 -15.64 -4.33
C ARG A 155 -41.80 -14.25 -3.74
N TRP A 156 -40.57 -13.78 -3.53
CA TRP A 156 -40.28 -12.48 -2.91
C TRP A 156 -39.78 -11.45 -3.92
N SER A 157 -39.25 -11.86 -5.06
CA SER A 157 -38.84 -10.95 -6.14
C SER A 157 -38.75 -11.68 -7.47
N SER A 158 -38.56 -10.90 -8.55
CA SER A 158 -38.28 -11.42 -9.89
C SER A 158 -36.78 -11.69 -10.11
N LEU A 159 -35.95 -11.51 -9.08
CA LEU A 159 -34.49 -11.65 -9.13
C LEU A 159 -34.02 -12.94 -9.83
N PRO A 160 -34.60 -14.14 -9.59
CA PRO A 160 -34.15 -15.36 -10.26
C PRO A 160 -34.32 -15.38 -11.78
N LEU A 161 -35.12 -14.45 -12.33
CA LEU A 161 -35.32 -14.27 -13.77
C LEU A 161 -34.32 -13.28 -14.39
N LYS A 162 -33.52 -12.59 -13.58
CA LYS A 162 -32.57 -11.56 -14.03
C LYS A 162 -31.21 -12.19 -14.34
N PRO A 163 -30.45 -11.64 -15.32
CA PRO A 163 -29.13 -12.15 -15.67
C PRO A 163 -28.08 -12.00 -14.56
N VAL A 164 -28.31 -11.11 -13.58
CA VAL A 164 -27.40 -10.93 -12.43
C VAL A 164 -27.50 -12.08 -11.41
N PHE A 165 -28.59 -12.84 -11.39
CA PHE A 165 -28.82 -13.84 -10.35
C PHE A 165 -27.77 -14.97 -10.32
N PRO A 166 -27.40 -15.61 -11.46
CA PRO A 166 -26.35 -16.62 -11.45
C PRO A 166 -24.99 -16.06 -10.98
N LEU A 167 -24.67 -14.81 -11.36
CA LEU A 167 -23.44 -14.14 -10.91
C LEU A 167 -23.45 -13.95 -9.40
N LEU A 168 -24.56 -13.47 -8.84
CA LEU A 168 -24.73 -13.30 -7.41
C LEU A 168 -24.58 -14.63 -6.67
N CYS A 169 -25.26 -15.69 -7.10
CA CYS A 169 -25.16 -17.01 -6.48
C CYS A 169 -23.72 -17.54 -6.49
N HIS A 170 -23.01 -17.41 -7.61
CA HIS A 170 -21.61 -17.83 -7.73
C HIS A 170 -20.70 -17.05 -6.78
N ARG A 171 -20.92 -15.73 -6.64
CA ARG A 171 -20.14 -14.87 -5.75
C ARG A 171 -20.39 -15.21 -4.28
N ILE A 172 -21.65 -15.36 -3.87
CA ILE A 172 -22.00 -15.76 -2.50
C ILE A 172 -21.40 -17.14 -2.19
N ALA A 173 -21.52 -18.11 -3.11
CA ALA A 173 -20.95 -19.44 -2.95
C ALA A 173 -19.43 -19.40 -2.78
N ARG A 174 -18.71 -18.71 -3.66
CA ARG A 174 -17.23 -18.60 -3.58
C ARG A 174 -16.76 -17.80 -2.36
N PHE A 175 -17.54 -16.83 -1.89
CA PHE A 175 -17.26 -16.13 -0.65
C PHE A 175 -17.40 -17.04 0.56
N ALA A 176 -18.52 -17.76 0.67
CA ALA A 176 -18.75 -18.75 1.73
C ALA A 176 -17.72 -19.88 1.68
N ALA A 177 -17.30 -20.32 0.49
CA ALA A 177 -16.22 -21.28 0.27
C ALA A 177 -14.84 -20.74 0.70
N GLY A 178 -14.70 -19.48 1.13
CA GLY A 178 -13.44 -18.88 1.58
C GLY A 178 -12.52 -18.38 0.46
N THR A 179 -12.79 -18.75 -0.79
CA THR A 179 -12.00 -18.33 -1.95
C THR A 179 -12.01 -16.81 -2.13
N LEU A 180 -13.16 -16.14 -1.91
CA LEU A 180 -13.24 -14.67 -2.04
C LEU A 180 -12.96 -13.92 -0.73
N ALA A 181 -13.18 -14.53 0.44
CA ALA A 181 -12.92 -13.89 1.73
C ALA A 181 -11.43 -13.58 1.93
N GLY A 182 -10.55 -14.36 1.30
CA GLY A 182 -9.12 -14.04 1.23
C GLY A 182 -8.81 -12.81 0.37
N LEU A 183 -9.54 -12.58 -0.73
CA LEU A 183 -9.17 -11.70 -1.85
C LEU A 183 -8.91 -10.22 -1.54
N ARG A 184 -9.23 -9.71 -0.34
CA ARG A 184 -9.03 -8.29 0.01
C ARG A 184 -8.58 -8.05 1.45
N LYS A 185 -7.74 -8.91 2.02
CA LYS A 185 -6.89 -8.45 3.13
C LYS A 185 -5.79 -7.60 2.53
N THR A 186 -5.99 -6.29 2.41
CA THR A 186 -4.89 -5.34 2.26
C THR A 186 -3.97 -5.52 3.46
N VAL A 187 -2.69 -5.74 3.20
CA VAL A 187 -1.69 -5.94 4.26
C VAL A 187 -0.88 -4.65 4.35
N GLU A 188 -0.54 -4.22 5.56
CA GLU A 188 0.39 -3.10 5.73
C GLU A 188 1.83 -3.58 5.54
N VAL A 189 2.69 -2.71 5.02
CA VAL A 189 4.14 -2.95 4.96
C VAL A 189 4.64 -3.40 6.33
N GLY A 190 5.46 -4.45 6.37
CA GLY A 190 6.03 -4.96 7.62
C GLY A 190 5.14 -5.92 8.43
N LYS A 191 3.88 -6.17 8.06
CA LYS A 191 3.03 -7.17 8.73
C LYS A 191 3.07 -8.55 8.03
N PRO A 192 3.15 -9.66 8.79
CA PRO A 192 3.13 -11.00 8.19
C PRO A 192 1.75 -11.34 7.62
N VAL A 193 1.72 -12.11 6.53
CA VAL A 193 0.47 -12.57 5.91
C VAL A 193 0.24 -14.02 6.25
N THR A 194 -0.74 -14.30 7.11
CA THR A 194 -1.13 -15.67 7.42
C THR A 194 -2.34 -16.07 6.58
N ILE A 195 -2.16 -17.07 5.73
CA ILE A 195 -3.22 -17.66 4.91
C ILE A 195 -3.54 -19.05 5.46
N PHE A 196 -4.81 -19.29 5.76
CA PHE A 196 -5.26 -20.60 6.19
C PHE A 196 -5.58 -21.49 4.98
N LEU A 197 -5.17 -22.76 5.03
CA LEU A 197 -5.42 -23.76 4.00
C LEU A 197 -6.46 -24.76 4.47
N LYS A 198 -7.57 -24.85 3.73
CA LYS A 198 -8.73 -25.72 4.06
C LYS A 198 -8.45 -27.21 3.90
N LYS A 199 -7.59 -27.58 2.94
CA LYS A 199 -7.21 -28.96 2.68
C LYS A 199 -5.80 -29.20 3.16
N ARG A 200 -5.52 -30.41 3.64
CA ARG A 200 -4.17 -30.82 4.02
C ARG A 200 -3.25 -30.66 2.80
N PRO A 201 -2.34 -29.67 2.80
CA PRO A 201 -1.26 -29.68 1.85
C PRO A 201 -0.35 -30.85 2.27
N GLY A 202 -0.01 -31.75 1.36
CA GLY A 202 1.06 -32.72 1.63
C GLY A 202 2.41 -32.02 1.73
N ASP A 203 3.43 -32.53 1.05
CA ASP A 203 4.74 -31.88 0.91
C ASP A 203 4.75 -30.73 -0.11
N ALA A 204 3.60 -30.06 -0.29
CA ALA A 204 3.44 -29.02 -1.28
C ALA A 204 4.17 -27.74 -0.86
N ARG A 205 5.02 -27.23 -1.77
CA ARG A 205 5.68 -25.93 -1.63
C ARG A 205 4.87 -24.87 -2.35
N PHE A 206 4.51 -23.80 -1.65
CA PHE A 206 3.80 -22.66 -2.22
C PHE A 206 4.81 -21.63 -2.70
N LYS A 207 4.62 -21.11 -3.91
CA LYS A 207 5.44 -20.00 -4.42
C LYS A 207 4.72 -18.69 -4.20
N VAL A 208 5.44 -17.72 -3.65
CA VAL A 208 4.94 -16.37 -3.39
C VAL A 208 5.88 -15.37 -4.02
N ASP A 209 5.38 -14.61 -4.98
CA ASP A 209 6.11 -13.54 -5.62
C ASP A 209 5.92 -12.25 -4.83
N TYR A 210 7.00 -11.77 -4.23
CA TYR A 210 7.09 -10.43 -3.67
C TYR A 210 7.68 -9.47 -4.72
N PRO A 211 7.47 -8.14 -4.57
CA PRO A 211 8.15 -7.15 -5.40
C PRO A 211 9.69 -7.29 -5.37
N SER A 212 10.25 -7.77 -4.27
CA SER A 212 11.69 -7.99 -4.06
C SER A 212 12.21 -9.36 -4.52
N GLY A 213 11.33 -10.30 -4.87
CA GLY A 213 11.71 -11.64 -5.35
C GLY A 213 10.71 -12.75 -4.96
N THR A 214 10.92 -13.95 -5.47
CA THR A 214 10.06 -15.11 -5.19
C THR A 214 10.55 -15.88 -3.96
N VAL A 215 9.63 -16.18 -3.04
CA VAL A 215 9.88 -16.99 -1.83
C VAL A 215 9.07 -18.28 -1.91
N GLU A 216 9.68 -19.41 -1.56
CA GLU A 216 8.97 -20.68 -1.36
C GLU A 216 8.56 -20.82 0.10
N LEU A 217 7.28 -21.13 0.35
CA LEU A 217 6.71 -21.29 1.68
C LEU A 217 6.24 -22.73 1.88
N THR A 218 6.50 -23.23 3.09
CA THR A 218 5.98 -24.50 3.58
C THR A 218 4.85 -24.26 4.58
N PRO A 219 3.71 -24.95 4.45
CA PRO A 219 2.60 -24.82 5.38
C PRO A 219 2.96 -25.40 6.75
N VAL A 220 2.61 -24.67 7.80
CA VAL A 220 2.83 -25.05 9.20
C VAL A 220 1.52 -25.56 9.80
N LEU A 221 1.57 -26.65 10.56
CA LEU A 221 0.42 -27.14 11.32
C LEU A 221 0.24 -26.27 12.58
N GLY A 222 -0.89 -25.59 12.69
CA GLY A 222 -1.36 -24.93 13.91
C GLY A 222 -2.49 -25.70 14.58
N GLU A 223 -3.05 -25.15 15.66
CA GLU A 223 -4.09 -25.81 16.47
C GLU A 223 -5.38 -26.09 15.68
N ASP A 224 -5.77 -25.20 14.77
CA ASP A 224 -7.01 -25.34 13.99
C ASP A 224 -6.78 -25.82 12.54
N GLY A 225 -5.54 -26.00 12.08
CA GLY A 225 -5.25 -26.55 10.74
C GLY A 225 -3.94 -26.06 10.14
N PHE A 226 -3.86 -25.98 8.80
CA PHE A 226 -2.62 -25.62 8.10
C PHE A 226 -2.57 -24.13 7.76
N TYR A 227 -1.47 -23.47 8.13
CA TYR A 227 -1.25 -22.05 7.91
C TYR A 227 -0.02 -21.83 7.02
N LEU A 228 -0.17 -20.96 6.03
CA LEU A 228 0.92 -20.42 5.24
C LEU A 228 1.29 -19.06 5.84
N ASN A 229 2.45 -18.98 6.48
CA ASN A 229 2.96 -17.74 7.04
C ASN A 229 3.93 -17.10 6.04
N ALA A 230 3.43 -16.13 5.29
CA ALA A 230 4.24 -15.34 4.39
C ALA A 230 5.03 -14.29 5.20
N PRO A 231 6.35 -14.19 5.02
CA PRO A 231 7.15 -13.17 5.67
C PRO A 231 6.63 -11.76 5.32
N PRO A 232 6.82 -10.78 6.23
CA PRO A 232 6.40 -9.41 5.99
C PRO A 232 7.13 -8.83 4.77
N SER A 233 6.38 -8.18 3.88
CA SER A 233 6.98 -7.47 2.75
C SER A 233 7.55 -6.13 3.23
N PRO A 234 8.84 -5.84 2.96
CA PRO A 234 9.44 -4.54 3.28
C PRO A 234 9.03 -3.46 2.27
N ASP A 235 8.64 -3.85 1.06
CA ASP A 235 8.28 -2.93 -0.02
C ASP A 235 6.75 -2.89 -0.23
N PRO A 236 6.17 -1.71 -0.52
CA PRO A 236 4.79 -1.60 -0.98
C PRO A 236 4.67 -2.19 -2.40
N GLY A 237 3.52 -2.80 -2.70
CA GLY A 237 3.30 -3.42 -3.99
C GLY A 237 2.30 -4.57 -3.96
N PHE A 238 2.39 -5.48 -4.92
CA PHE A 238 1.51 -6.65 -4.99
C PHE A 238 2.29 -7.92 -4.66
N ILE A 239 1.72 -8.74 -3.78
CA ILE A 239 2.21 -10.10 -3.50
C ILE A 239 1.28 -11.09 -4.20
N PHE A 240 1.85 -11.96 -5.04
CA PHE A 240 1.13 -13.01 -5.74
C PHE A 240 1.48 -14.39 -5.20
N PHE A 241 0.49 -15.07 -4.63
CA PHE A 241 0.57 -16.47 -4.24
C PHE A 241 0.09 -17.33 -5.40
N HIS A 242 0.97 -18.19 -5.91
CA HIS A 242 0.67 -19.04 -7.06
C HIS A 242 -0.42 -20.07 -6.72
N PRO A 243 -1.31 -20.37 -7.68
CA PRO A 243 -2.31 -21.40 -7.51
C PRO A 243 -1.65 -22.78 -7.32
N LEU A 244 -2.17 -23.55 -6.37
CA LEU A 244 -1.76 -24.91 -6.10
C LEU A 244 -2.99 -25.82 -6.02
N PRO A 245 -3.46 -26.37 -7.17
CA PRO A 245 -4.68 -27.18 -7.23
C PRO A 245 -4.64 -28.40 -6.32
N ALA A 246 -3.47 -28.99 -6.10
CA ALA A 246 -3.26 -30.14 -5.21
C ALA A 246 -3.64 -29.85 -3.74
N ALA A 247 -3.54 -28.59 -3.30
CA ALA A 247 -3.95 -28.14 -1.98
C ALA A 247 -5.31 -27.41 -1.99
N GLY A 248 -6.02 -27.41 -3.13
CA GLY A 248 -7.27 -26.67 -3.30
C GLY A 248 -7.11 -25.15 -3.17
N PHE A 249 -5.94 -24.63 -3.55
CA PHE A 249 -5.63 -23.20 -3.48
C PHE A 249 -5.63 -22.58 -4.87
N ASP A 250 -6.56 -21.66 -5.14
CA ASP A 250 -6.75 -21.04 -6.47
C ASP A 250 -5.80 -19.87 -6.76
N GLY A 251 -4.81 -19.65 -5.90
CA GLY A 251 -3.92 -18.50 -5.97
C GLY A 251 -4.55 -17.27 -5.31
N TYR A 252 -3.72 -16.34 -4.89
CA TYR A 252 -4.13 -15.19 -4.11
C TYR A 252 -3.27 -13.98 -4.45
N LEU A 253 -3.88 -12.85 -4.80
CA LEU A 253 -3.18 -11.58 -5.01
C LEU A 253 -3.57 -10.65 -3.86
N THR A 254 -2.58 -10.13 -3.14
CA THR A 254 -2.79 -9.12 -2.10
C THR A 254 -1.97 -7.87 -2.38
N ALA A 255 -2.53 -6.71 -2.03
CA ALA A 255 -1.84 -5.44 -2.08
C ALA A 255 -1.23 -5.15 -0.69
N VAL A 256 0.05 -4.84 -0.69
CA VAL A 256 0.79 -4.33 0.46
C VAL A 256 0.79 -2.81 0.37
N ASN A 257 0.05 -2.17 1.26
CA ASN A 257 -0.06 -0.72 1.31
C ASN A 257 0.86 -0.14 2.38
N PRO A 258 1.40 1.07 2.17
CA PRO A 258 2.09 1.80 3.23
C PRO A 258 1.11 2.10 4.38
N PRO A 259 1.63 2.26 5.61
CA PRO A 259 0.79 2.53 6.77
C PRO A 259 -0.02 3.82 6.57
N PRO A 260 -1.32 3.84 6.94
CA PRO A 260 -2.20 4.99 6.69
C PRO A 260 -1.75 6.28 7.39
N ALA A 261 -0.92 6.18 8.44
CA ALA A 261 -0.29 7.31 9.11
C ALA A 261 0.60 8.15 8.17
N GLU A 262 1.16 7.56 7.11
CA GLU A 262 1.92 8.32 6.09
C GLU A 262 1.02 9.18 5.19
N SER A 263 -0.30 8.96 5.21
CA SER A 263 -1.30 9.70 4.42
C SER A 263 -2.14 10.66 5.25
N GLU A 264 -1.73 10.98 6.48
CA GLU A 264 -2.40 11.96 7.32
C GLU A 264 -2.06 13.38 6.84
N LEU A 265 -2.98 13.98 6.08
CA LEU A 265 -2.85 15.34 5.55
C LEU A 265 -3.26 16.40 6.59
N SER A 266 -2.84 16.25 7.83
CA SER A 266 -3.02 17.29 8.84
C SER A 266 -2.20 18.51 8.44
N PHE A 267 -2.79 19.70 8.56
CA PHE A 267 -2.05 20.94 8.39
C PHE A 267 -0.99 21.05 9.49
N LEU A 268 0.29 21.04 9.10
CA LEU A 268 1.39 21.40 9.99
C LEU A 268 1.73 22.88 9.79
N GLU A 269 2.02 23.56 10.89
CA GLU A 269 2.57 24.90 10.86
C GLU A 269 4.00 24.88 10.31
N ALA A 270 4.42 25.96 9.65
CA ALA A 270 5.68 26.02 8.91
C ALA A 270 6.93 25.67 9.74
N ASP A 271 6.89 25.96 11.05
CA ASP A 271 7.99 25.70 11.99
C ASP A 271 8.08 24.21 12.39
N GLU A 272 7.00 23.45 12.27
CA GLU A 272 6.95 22.03 12.63
C GLU A 272 7.41 21.11 11.49
N ILE A 273 7.40 21.59 10.24
CA ILE A 273 7.81 20.84 9.04
C ILE A 273 9.27 20.38 9.13
N ALA A 274 10.17 21.24 9.61
CA ALA A 274 11.59 20.90 9.72
C ALA A 274 11.82 19.73 10.70
N SER A 275 11.08 19.74 11.81
CA SER A 275 11.11 18.71 12.84
C SER A 275 10.46 17.40 12.37
N ALA A 276 9.35 17.49 11.63
CA ALA A 276 8.61 16.33 11.13
C ALA A 276 9.33 15.59 9.99
N VAL A 277 10.06 16.31 9.12
CA VAL A 277 10.74 15.73 7.95
C VAL A 277 12.20 15.35 8.26
N GLY A 278 12.76 15.77 9.41
CA GLY A 278 14.11 15.40 9.84
C GLY A 278 15.23 15.99 8.96
N ILE A 279 14.96 17.11 8.28
CA ILE A 279 15.91 17.80 7.40
C ILE A 279 16.55 19.00 8.14
N PRO A 280 17.87 19.21 7.99
CA PRO A 280 18.62 20.20 8.77
C PRO A 280 18.25 21.66 8.47
N SER A 281 17.55 21.94 7.36
CA SER A 281 16.97 23.26 7.10
C SER A 281 15.78 23.16 6.14
N ALA A 282 14.61 23.60 6.58
CA ALA A 282 13.45 23.84 5.73
C ALA A 282 13.28 25.35 5.56
N PHE A 283 13.22 25.84 4.32
CA PHE A 283 12.94 27.25 4.03
C PHE A 283 11.48 27.37 3.62
N HIS A 284 10.65 27.96 4.48
CA HIS A 284 9.27 28.26 4.14
C HIS A 284 9.21 29.50 3.24
N VAL A 285 8.72 29.33 2.01
CA VAL A 285 8.55 30.43 1.06
C VAL A 285 7.06 30.60 0.79
N GLY A 286 6.43 31.52 1.53
CA GLY A 286 4.98 31.79 1.43
C GLY A 286 4.52 32.48 0.14
N ASP A 287 5.45 32.92 -0.72
CA ASP A 287 5.14 33.58 -2.00
C ASP A 287 5.92 32.90 -3.15
N PRO A 288 5.24 32.26 -4.13
CA PRO A 288 5.89 31.59 -5.25
C PRO A 288 6.81 32.52 -6.06
N GLY A 289 6.59 33.84 -6.04
CA GLY A 289 7.46 34.81 -6.71
C GLY A 289 8.86 34.95 -6.07
N ARG A 290 8.98 34.71 -4.77
CA ARG A 290 10.25 34.81 -4.02
C ARG A 290 11.11 33.55 -4.07
N LEU A 291 10.56 32.43 -4.55
CA LEU A 291 11.33 31.18 -4.74
C LEU A 291 12.52 31.37 -5.68
N ALA A 292 12.37 32.23 -6.69
CA ALA A 292 13.44 32.54 -7.63
C ALA A 292 14.60 33.27 -6.94
N GLU A 293 14.32 34.23 -6.05
CA GLU A 293 15.33 35.01 -5.30
C GLU A 293 16.03 34.18 -4.21
N VAL A 294 15.29 33.33 -3.50
CA VAL A 294 15.87 32.44 -2.48
C VAL A 294 16.78 31.41 -3.14
N ARG A 295 16.40 30.89 -4.31
CA ARG A 295 17.22 29.94 -5.10
C ARG A 295 18.50 30.58 -5.63
N THR A 296 18.46 31.83 -6.08
CA THR A 296 19.67 32.55 -6.50
C THR A 296 20.59 32.85 -5.32
N ARG A 297 20.06 33.25 -4.15
CA ARG A 297 20.87 33.46 -2.93
C ARG A 297 21.55 32.18 -2.44
N LEU A 298 20.87 31.03 -2.50
CA LEU A 298 21.46 29.75 -2.08
C LEU A 298 22.52 29.21 -3.05
N LYS A 299 22.41 29.54 -4.35
CA LYS A 299 23.39 29.13 -5.38
C LYS A 299 24.56 30.10 -5.52
N SER A 300 24.39 31.36 -5.12
CA SER A 300 25.50 32.32 -5.08
C SER A 300 26.33 32.10 -3.83
N GLY A 301 27.29 31.18 -3.91
CA GLY A 301 28.40 31.15 -2.96
C GLY A 301 29.05 32.54 -2.86
N VAL A 302 29.58 32.88 -1.68
CA VAL A 302 30.28 34.16 -1.48
C VAL A 302 31.38 34.28 -2.54
N PRO A 303 31.43 35.35 -3.36
CA PRO A 303 32.39 35.45 -4.44
C PRO A 303 33.81 35.69 -3.90
N ILE A 304 34.55 34.61 -3.63
CA ILE A 304 35.94 34.67 -3.14
C ILE A 304 36.89 35.23 -4.22
N GLY A 305 36.45 35.28 -5.48
CA GLY A 305 37.23 35.82 -6.60
C GLY A 305 37.75 37.25 -6.39
N GLY A 306 36.98 38.11 -5.70
CA GLY A 306 37.43 39.46 -5.36
C GLY A 306 38.65 39.46 -4.44
N TRP A 307 38.70 38.53 -3.48
CA TRP A 307 39.82 38.38 -2.55
C TRP A 307 41.06 37.80 -3.23
N PHE A 308 40.89 36.80 -4.11
CA PHE A 308 41.99 36.26 -4.91
C PHE A 308 42.57 37.29 -5.89
N PHE A 309 41.73 38.12 -6.49
CA PHE A 309 42.19 39.20 -7.37
C PHE A 309 43.04 40.22 -6.60
N LEU A 310 42.59 40.61 -5.41
CA LEU A 310 43.32 41.54 -4.55
C LEU A 310 44.68 40.96 -4.10
N LEU A 311 44.71 39.66 -3.76
CA LEU A 311 45.95 38.94 -3.44
C LEU A 311 46.92 38.92 -4.63
N ALA A 312 46.44 38.62 -5.83
CA ALA A 312 47.27 38.62 -7.04
C ALA A 312 47.89 40.01 -7.32
N LEU A 313 47.11 41.07 -7.09
CA LEU A 313 47.57 42.46 -7.25
C LEU A 313 48.69 42.82 -6.26
N LEU A 314 48.60 42.34 -5.01
CA LEU A 314 49.64 42.53 -4.00
C LEU A 314 50.93 41.77 -4.34
N VAL A 315 50.83 40.55 -4.86
CA VAL A 315 52.01 39.77 -5.29
C VAL A 315 52.73 40.47 -6.44
N LEU A 316 51.98 40.98 -7.42
CA LEU A 316 52.56 41.67 -8.57
C LEU A 316 53.25 42.98 -8.19
N ALA A 317 52.68 43.72 -7.22
CA ALA A 317 53.32 44.89 -6.64
C ALA A 317 54.61 44.53 -5.89
N ALA A 318 54.60 43.47 -5.08
CA ALA A 318 55.78 42.99 -4.36
C ALA A 318 56.89 42.55 -5.33
N GLU A 319 56.53 41.82 -6.39
CA GLU A 319 57.47 41.42 -7.46
C GLU A 319 58.08 42.64 -8.15
N SER A 320 57.27 43.65 -8.47
CA SER A 320 57.76 44.88 -9.12
C SER A 320 58.77 45.63 -8.24
N ILE A 321 58.53 45.68 -6.92
CA ILE A 321 59.45 46.31 -5.96
C ILE A 321 60.77 45.52 -5.87
N LEU A 322 60.69 44.19 -5.76
CA LEU A 322 61.85 43.30 -5.71
C LEU A 322 62.67 43.37 -7.00
N ALA A 323 62.01 43.35 -8.16
CA ALA A 323 62.66 43.46 -9.47
C ALA A 323 63.41 44.79 -9.60
N ASN A 324 62.83 45.88 -9.11
CA ASN A 324 63.47 47.20 -9.14
C ASN A 324 64.67 47.28 -8.20
N ASP A 325 64.60 46.69 -7.00
CA ASP A 325 65.73 46.64 -6.07
C ASP A 325 66.88 45.77 -6.61
N VAL A 326 66.58 44.61 -7.20
CA VAL A 326 67.59 43.76 -7.84
C VAL A 326 68.23 44.47 -9.04
N ALA A 327 67.45 45.12 -9.89
CA ALA A 327 67.96 45.91 -11.01
C ALA A 327 68.86 47.07 -10.53
N ALA A 328 68.47 47.77 -9.47
CA ALA A 328 69.26 48.83 -8.86
C ALA A 328 70.60 48.31 -8.30
N ARG A 329 70.61 47.15 -7.64
CA ARG A 329 71.82 46.49 -7.13
C ARG A 329 72.75 46.03 -8.25
N ILE A 330 72.22 45.47 -9.34
CA ILE A 330 73.01 45.10 -10.53
C ILE A 330 73.65 46.35 -11.18
N MET A 331 72.90 47.45 -11.29
CA MET A 331 73.40 48.71 -11.83
C MET A 331 74.46 49.36 -10.94
N ALA A 332 74.31 49.25 -9.61
CA ALA A 332 75.33 49.69 -8.65
C ALA A 332 76.61 48.84 -8.73
N GLY A 333 76.48 47.51 -8.89
CA GLY A 333 77.60 46.60 -9.10
C GLY A 333 78.38 46.90 -10.39
N ARG A 334 77.69 47.15 -11.51
CA ARG A 334 78.33 47.57 -12.77
C ARG A 334 79.07 48.90 -12.65
N LYS A 335 78.55 49.86 -11.89
CA LYS A 335 79.26 51.14 -11.63
C LYS A 335 80.50 50.95 -10.75
N ALA A 336 80.50 49.98 -9.83
CA ALA A 336 81.66 49.65 -9.01
C ALA A 336 82.76 48.88 -9.79
N GLU A 337 82.37 48.01 -10.73
CA GLU A 337 83.31 47.40 -11.69
C GLU A 337 83.92 48.44 -12.64
N ALA A 338 83.12 49.41 -13.09
CA ALA A 338 83.61 50.51 -13.93
C ALA A 338 84.52 51.50 -13.16
N SER A 339 84.43 51.59 -11.83
CA SER A 339 85.29 52.45 -11.01
C SER A 339 86.60 51.78 -10.58
N THR A 340 86.61 50.45 -10.44
CA THR A 340 87.82 49.65 -10.17
C THR A 340 88.72 49.52 -11.39
N LEU A 341 88.15 49.50 -12.59
CA LEU A 341 88.88 49.72 -13.85
C LEU A 341 89.06 51.23 -14.08
N GLY A 342 89.96 51.84 -13.32
CA GLY A 342 90.30 53.26 -13.45
C GLY A 342 90.66 53.66 -14.90
N PRO A 343 90.53 54.94 -15.28
CA PRO A 343 90.73 55.39 -16.65
C PRO A 343 92.14 55.03 -17.13
N LEU A 344 92.24 54.30 -18.24
CA LEU A 344 93.51 54.03 -18.92
C LEU A 344 94.23 55.36 -19.17
N SER A 345 95.33 55.59 -18.43
CA SER A 345 96.17 56.77 -18.59
C SER A 345 96.53 56.99 -20.06
N ARG A 346 96.47 58.24 -20.54
CA ARG A 346 96.90 58.64 -21.90
C ARG A 346 98.28 58.09 -22.28
N LYS A 347 99.17 57.86 -21.30
CA LYS A 347 100.48 57.23 -21.51
C LYS A 347 100.37 55.75 -21.92
N ALA A 348 99.43 55.00 -21.35
CA ALA A 348 99.19 53.59 -21.72
C ALA A 348 98.64 53.48 -23.15
N ILE A 349 97.70 54.35 -23.53
CA ILE A 349 97.12 54.40 -24.88
C ILE A 349 98.17 54.82 -25.92
N MET A 350 99.05 55.79 -25.61
CA MET A 350 100.16 56.16 -26.49
C MET A 350 101.22 55.06 -26.62
N SER A 351 101.53 54.33 -25.55
CA SER A 351 102.52 53.24 -25.59
C SER A 351 102.04 52.08 -26.47
N LEU A 352 100.74 51.76 -26.43
CA LEU A 352 100.12 50.76 -27.30
C LEU A 352 100.09 51.19 -28.76
N ARG A 353 99.82 52.48 -29.05
CA ARG A 353 99.92 53.03 -30.41
C ARG A 353 101.36 53.04 -30.94
N ARG A 354 102.36 53.37 -30.12
CA ARG A 354 103.78 53.33 -30.53
C ARG A 354 104.28 51.90 -30.77
N ARG A 355 103.88 50.91 -29.96
CA ARG A 355 104.18 49.49 -30.20
C ARG A 355 103.55 48.99 -31.51
N ARG A 356 102.31 49.39 -31.80
CA ARG A 356 101.64 49.03 -33.08
C ARG A 356 102.29 49.68 -34.30
N LYS A 357 102.81 50.91 -34.17
CA LYS A 357 103.52 51.61 -35.26
C LYS A 357 104.90 50.99 -35.54
N ARG A 358 105.70 50.72 -34.51
CA ARG A 358 107.00 50.02 -34.66
C ARG A 358 106.88 48.62 -35.25
N ARG A 359 105.79 47.90 -34.98
CA ARG A 359 105.54 46.56 -35.54
C ARG A 359 105.07 46.60 -37.01
N LYS A 360 104.62 47.75 -37.51
CA LYS A 360 104.23 47.98 -38.91
C LYS A 360 105.35 48.56 -39.78
N GLU A 361 106.42 49.07 -39.18
CA GLU A 361 107.61 49.60 -39.89
C GLU A 361 108.76 48.57 -39.93
N ALA A 362 108.60 47.40 -39.30
CA ALA A 362 109.56 46.29 -39.28
C ALA A 362 109.09 45.04 -40.06
N VAL A 363 108.05 45.21 -40.87
CA VAL A 363 107.52 44.27 -41.88
C VAL A 363 107.34 45.10 -43.15
#